data_AF-A0A3N5MYI6-F1
#
_entry.id   AF-A0A3N5MYI6-F1
#
_cell.length_a   1.000
_cell.length_b   1.000
_cell.length_c   1.000
_cell.angle_alpha   90.00
_cell.angle_beta   90.00
_cell.angle_gamma   90.00
#
_symmetry.space_group_name_H-M   'P 1'
#
loop_
_entity.id
_entity.type
_entity.pdbx_description
1 polymer ?
#
loop_
_entity_poly.entity_id
_entity_poly.type
_entity_poly.pdbx_seq_one_letter_code
_entity_poly.pdbx_strand_id
1 'polypeptide(L)' 'MADKPFIHPYIPNAAPATKEAMLRELGLGSVGEIYAEIPERLRFKGRLDIP' A
#
# COMPACT_ATOMS: atom_id res chain seq x y z
N MET A 1 21.04 -7.55 6.79
CA MET A 1 20.25 -6.87 7.84
C MET A 1 19.09 -6.22 7.13
N ALA A 2 17.85 -6.55 7.47
CA ALA A 2 16.69 -6.04 6.73
C ALA A 2 16.59 -4.52 6.94
N ASP A 3 16.61 -3.75 5.85
CA ASP A 3 16.46 -2.29 5.89
C ASP A 3 15.18 -1.91 6.63
N LYS A 4 15.32 -0.98 7.58
CA LYS A 4 14.19 -0.49 8.37
C LYS A 4 13.24 0.28 7.45
N PRO A 5 11.93 -0.04 7.41
CA PRO A 5 11.01 0.61 6.49
C PRO A 5 10.94 2.12 6.79
N PHE A 6 11.14 2.93 5.75
CA PHE A 6 11.01 4.38 5.84
C PHE A 6 9.54 4.75 6.05
N ILE A 7 9.25 5.39 7.19
CA ILE A 7 7.90 5.81 7.57
C ILE A 7 7.77 7.29 7.26
N HIS A 8 6.92 7.63 6.29
CA HIS A 8 6.67 9.02 5.95
C HIS A 8 5.82 9.68 7.05
N PRO A 9 6.17 10.88 7.55
CA PRO A 9 5.42 11.55 8.61
C PRO A 9 3.92 11.78 8.31
N TYR A 10 3.59 11.92 7.02
CA TYR A 10 2.23 12.12 6.54
C TYR A 10 1.44 10.83 6.29
N ILE A 11 2.07 9.67 6.44
CA ILE A 11 1.44 8.35 6.22
C ILE A 11 1.60 7.51 7.50
N PRO A 12 0.82 7.80 8.56
CA PRO A 12 0.97 7.16 9.86
C PRO A 12 0.73 5.65 9.82
N ASN A 13 -0.12 5.18 8.90
CA ASN A 13 -0.39 3.76 8.67
C ASN A 13 0.70 3.05 7.83
N ALA A 14 1.79 3.73 7.46
CA ALA A 14 2.94 3.07 6.86
C ALA A 14 3.73 2.23 7.89
N ALA A 15 3.56 2.50 9.19
CA ALA A 15 4.16 1.72 10.27
C ALA A 15 3.79 0.22 10.11
N PRO A 16 4.76 -0.72 10.15
CA PRO A 16 4.50 -2.12 9.82
C PRO A 16 3.35 -2.75 10.61
N ALA A 17 3.36 -2.57 11.94
CA ALA A 17 2.33 -3.12 12.81
C ALA A 17 0.93 -2.60 12.48
N THR A 18 0.79 -1.30 12.20
CA THR A 18 -0.49 -0.69 11.81
C THR A 18 -0.96 -1.21 10.45
N LYS A 19 -0.06 -1.25 9.46
CA LYS A 19 -0.36 -1.77 8.12
C LYS A 19 -0.85 -3.21 8.18
N GLU A 20 -0.14 -4.07 8.91
CA GLU A 20 -0.51 -5.48 9.08
C GLU A 20 -1.84 -5.66 9.82
N ALA A 21 -2.10 -4.87 10.86
CA ALA A 21 -3.39 -4.91 11.56
C ALA A 21 -4.54 -4.53 10.64
N MET A 22 -4.39 -3.48 9.83
CA MET A 22 -5.40 -3.05 8.86
C MET A 22 -5.64 -4.11 7.78
N LEU A 23 -4.58 -4.72 7.24
CA LEU A 23 -4.71 -5.77 6.23
C LEU A 23 -5.42 -7.02 6.79
N ARG A 24 -5.08 -7.44 8.02
CA ARG A 24 -5.76 -8.55 8.70
C ARG A 24 -7.23 -8.28 8.93
N GLU A 25 -7.59 -7.06 9.36
CA GLU A 25 -8.99 -6.66 9.57
C GLU A 25 -9.80 -6.76 8.27
N LEU A 26 -9.19 -6.41 7.13
CA LEU A 26 -9.80 -6.50 5.81
C LEU A 26 -9.73 -7.91 5.20
N GLY A 27 -9.01 -8.85 5.82
CA GLY A 27 -8.77 -10.19 5.27
C GLY A 27 -7.88 -10.19 4.02
N LEU A 28 -7.04 -9.18 3.84
CA LEU A 28 -6.18 -8.99 2.66
C LEU A 28 -4.72 -9.38 2.95
N GLY A 29 -4.05 -9.96 1.96
CA GLY A 29 -2.63 -10.31 2.05
C GLY A 29 -1.69 -9.13 1.75
N SER A 30 -2.20 -8.14 1.02
CA SER A 30 -1.40 -7.02 0.51
C SER A 30 -2.25 -5.79 0.22
N VAL A 31 -1.59 -4.62 0.21
CA VAL A 31 -2.21 -3.36 -0.25
C VAL A 31 -2.64 -3.46 -1.72
N GLY A 32 -1.95 -4.27 -2.53
CA GLY A 32 -2.25 -4.46 -3.94
C GLY A 32 -3.66 -5.02 -4.19
N GLU A 33 -4.14 -5.89 -3.30
CA GLU A 33 -5.48 -6.48 -3.38
C GLU A 33 -6.59 -5.44 -3.21
N ILE A 34 -6.34 -4.34 -2.51
CA ILE A 34 -7.30 -3.22 -2.39
C ILE A 34 -7.59 -2.62 -3.78
N TYR A 35 -6.58 -2.57 -4.66
CA TYR A 35 -6.76 -2.04 -6.01
C TYR A 35 -7.52 -3.00 -6.94
N ALA A 36 -7.79 -4.25 -6.52
CA ALA A 36 -8.56 -5.23 -7.30
C ALA A 36 -9.95 -4.70 -7.68
N GLU A 37 -10.54 -3.86 -6.83
CA GLU A 37 -11.85 -3.22 -7.03
C GLU A 37 -11.88 -2.21 -8.18
N ILE A 38 -10.73 -1.64 -8.56
CA ILE A 38 -10.64 -0.72 -9.70
C ILE A 38 -10.64 -1.54 -10.99
N PRO A 39 -11.57 -1.36 -11.94
CA PRO A 39 -11.55 -2.08 -13.21
C PRO A 39 -10.22 -1.94 -13.94
N GLU A 40 -9.69 -3.03 -14.50
CA GLU A 40 -8.35 -3.06 -15.11
C GLU A 40 -8.14 -1.99 -16.20
N ARG A 41 -9.18 -1.70 -16.99
CA ARG A 41 -9.15 -0.65 -18.04
C ARG A 41 -8.96 0.77 -17.51
N LEU A 42 -9.26 0.99 -16.22
CA LEU A 42 -9.15 2.28 -15.54
C LEU A 42 -7.84 2.39 -14.73
N ARG A 43 -7.11 1.30 -14.54
CA ARG A 43 -5.85 1.33 -13.79
C ARG A 43 -4.74 1.91 -14.65
N PHE A 44 -4.09 2.93 -14.12
CA PHE A 44 -2.87 3.45 -14.73
C PHE A 44 -1.72 2.45 -14.51
N LYS A 45 -1.04 2.05 -15.59
CA LYS A 45 0.00 1.01 -15.59
C LYS A 45 1.43 1.56 -15.62
N GLY A 46 1.57 2.87 -15.82
CA GLY A 46 2.85 3.56 -15.89
C GLY A 46 3.32 4.06 -14.54
N ARG A 47 4.44 4.78 -14.57
CA ARG A 47 4.88 5.61 -13.45
C ARG A 47 4.33 7.02 -13.65
N LEU A 48 3.99 7.68 -12.55
CA LEU A 48 3.63 9.09 -12.62
C LEU A 48 4.85 9.88 -13.11
N ASP A 49 4.62 10.77 -14.07
CA ASP A 49 5.63 11.72 -14.55
C ASP A 49 5.57 12.97 -13.66
N ILE A 50 6.13 12.82 -12.46
CA ILE A 50 6.22 13.86 -11.44
C ILE A 50 7.69 14.21 -11.18
N PRO A 51 8.04 15.49 -10.94
CA PRO A 51 9.40 15.91 -10.61
C PRO A 51 9.98 15.22 -9.38
#